data_AF-A0A6G3RG02-F1
#
_entry.id   AF-A0A6G3RG02-F1
#
_cell.length_a   1.000
_cell.length_b   1.000
_cell.length_c   1.000
_cell.angle_alpha   90.00
_cell.angle_beta   90.00
_cell.angle_gamma   90.00
#
_symmetry.space_group_name_H-M   'P 1'
#
loop_
_entity.id
_entity.type
_entity.pdbx_description
1 polymer ?
#
loop_
_entity_poly.entity_id
_entity_poly.type
_entity_poly.pdbx_seq_one_letter_code
_entity_poly.pdbx_strand_id
1 'polypeptide(L)'
;GAAGFGWFALTVEAGGTFLGSILGPSLVASVGIGLCFVPLGTAATGGVAPEETGMASGLLNSSRQLGGSLGLAVLVTVAASATGEERGRGALADGYAAAFAVSAGLLVAAALATAALHGRRTPPADTPATPPRPAETAVGKETSRNLGDDVETGVSRSTQG
;
A
#
# COMPACT_ATOMS: atom_id res chain seq x y z
N GLY A 1 7.70 12.11 -6.48
CA GLY A 1 7.32 12.40 -5.08
C GLY A 1 8.08 13.61 -4.60
N ALA A 2 9.29 13.43 -4.07
CA ALA A 2 10.15 14.51 -3.56
C ALA A 2 10.35 15.66 -4.56
N ALA A 3 10.62 15.36 -5.83
CA ALA A 3 10.75 16.37 -6.89
C ALA A 3 9.46 17.20 -7.10
N GLY A 4 8.28 16.59 -6.94
CA GLY A 4 6.99 17.29 -7.07
C GLY A 4 6.70 18.21 -5.88
N PHE A 5 7.00 17.76 -4.66
CA PHE A 5 6.90 18.61 -3.46
C PHE A 5 7.96 19.71 -3.42
N GLY A 6 9.17 19.44 -3.89
CA GLY A 6 10.22 20.45 -4.05
C GLY A 6 9.85 21.51 -5.08
N TRP A 7 9.22 21.10 -6.19
CA TRP A 7 8.66 22.05 -7.16
C TRP A 7 7.58 22.91 -6.52
N PHE A 8 6.62 22.32 -5.80
CA PHE A 8 5.60 23.07 -5.06
C PHE A 8 6.19 24.11 -4.11
N ALA A 9 7.24 23.76 -3.36
CA ALA A 9 7.91 24.67 -2.43
C ALA A 9 8.50 25.90 -3.14
N LEU A 10 8.94 25.76 -4.39
CA LEU A 10 9.54 26.85 -5.17
C LEU A 10 8.50 27.72 -5.89
N THR A 11 7.31 27.20 -6.17
CA THR A 11 6.28 27.90 -6.96
C THR A 11 5.12 28.46 -6.13
N VAL A 12 5.12 28.26 -4.81
CA VAL A 12 3.99 28.65 -3.95
C VAL A 12 3.84 30.18 -3.80
N GLU A 13 4.87 30.97 -4.12
CA GLU A 13 4.93 32.38 -3.70
C GLU A 13 4.91 33.46 -4.81
N ALA A 14 4.96 33.16 -6.11
CA ALA A 14 4.99 34.25 -7.09
C ALA A 14 4.35 33.94 -8.43
N GLY A 15 3.20 34.58 -8.71
CA GLY A 15 2.73 34.96 -10.06
C GLY A 15 2.57 33.86 -11.12
N GLY A 16 2.65 32.59 -10.75
CA GLY A 16 2.76 31.48 -11.69
C GLY A 16 1.43 31.07 -12.32
N THR A 17 1.50 30.47 -13.51
CA THR A 17 0.33 29.95 -14.22
C THR A 17 -0.17 28.65 -13.57
N PHE A 18 -1.47 28.38 -13.67
CA PHE A 18 -2.11 27.15 -13.15
C PHE A 18 -1.39 25.88 -13.64
N LEU A 19 -1.00 25.85 -14.91
CA LEU A 19 -0.29 24.72 -15.52
C LEU A 19 1.08 24.45 -14.86
N GLY A 20 1.88 25.50 -14.64
CA GLY A 20 3.24 25.35 -14.13
C GLY A 20 3.35 25.27 -12.60
N SER A 21 2.38 25.84 -11.89
CA SER A 21 2.45 26.01 -10.44
C SER A 21 1.59 25.02 -9.67
N ILE A 22 0.61 24.40 -10.35
CA ILE A 22 -0.32 23.44 -9.72
C ILE A 22 -0.35 22.13 -10.50
N LEU A 23 -0.66 22.17 -11.80
CA LEU A 23 -0.87 20.95 -12.59
C LEU A 23 0.43 20.13 -12.72
N GLY A 24 1.53 20.78 -13.12
CA GLY A 24 2.84 20.14 -13.24
C GLY A 24 3.31 19.46 -11.95
N PRO A 25 3.42 20.20 -10.83
CA PRO A 25 3.82 19.63 -9.54
C PRO A 25 2.90 18.49 -9.06
N SER A 26 1.59 18.62 -9.26
CA SER A 26 0.60 17.60 -8.85
C SER A 26 0.79 16.30 -9.61
N LEU A 27 1.08 16.35 -10.92
CA LEU A 27 1.34 15.17 -11.74
C LEU A 27 2.62 14.47 -11.27
N VAL A 28 3.70 15.22 -11.06
CA VAL A 28 4.99 14.66 -10.59
C VAL A 28 4.89 14.08 -9.17
N ALA A 29 4.11 14.71 -8.29
CA ALA A 29 3.81 14.19 -6.96
C ALA A 29 3.01 12.87 -7.06
N SER A 30 1.91 12.87 -7.83
CA SER A 30 1.00 11.74 -8.00
C SER A 30 1.66 10.52 -8.63
N VAL A 31 2.48 10.71 -9.67
CA VAL A 31 3.26 9.64 -10.29
C VAL A 31 4.21 9.02 -9.25
N GLY A 32 4.86 9.85 -8.44
CA GLY A 32 5.72 9.35 -7.36
C GLY A 32 4.97 8.52 -6.32
N ILE A 33 3.79 8.98 -5.90
CA ILE A 33 2.96 8.25 -4.93
C ILE A 33 2.51 6.90 -5.52
N GLY A 34 2.06 6.88 -6.78
CA GLY A 34 1.66 5.66 -7.48
C GLY A 34 2.81 4.63 -7.57
N LEU A 35 4.00 5.09 -7.94
CA LEU A 35 5.20 4.25 -8.01
C LEU A 35 5.62 3.68 -6.64
N CYS A 36 5.27 4.31 -5.53
CA CYS A 36 5.51 3.77 -4.19
C CYS A 36 4.42 2.76 -3.78
N PHE A 37 3.15 3.00 -4.12
CA PHE A 37 2.03 2.17 -3.67
C PHE A 37 2.04 0.75 -4.27
N VAL A 38 2.43 0.62 -5.54
CA VAL A 38 2.47 -0.68 -6.26
C VAL A 38 3.44 -1.68 -5.63
N PRO A 39 4.74 -1.35 -5.43
CA PRO A 39 5.68 -2.25 -4.76
C PRO A 39 5.38 -2.45 -3.27
N LEU A 40 4.71 -1.50 -2.61
CA LEU A 40 4.33 -1.65 -1.20
C LEU A 40 3.30 -2.77 -0.99
N GLY A 41 2.32 -2.88 -1.90
CA GLY A 41 1.31 -3.93 -1.84
C GLY A 41 1.91 -5.33 -2.04
N THR A 42 2.83 -5.47 -2.99
CA THR A 42 3.51 -6.75 -3.27
C THR A 42 4.51 -7.14 -2.19
N ALA A 43 5.28 -6.19 -1.65
CA ALA A 43 6.21 -6.44 -0.54
C ALA A 43 5.52 -6.84 0.75
N ALA A 44 4.29 -6.37 0.99
CA ALA A 44 3.53 -6.70 2.18
C ALA A 44 2.96 -8.13 2.20
N THR A 45 2.71 -8.72 1.03
CA THR A 45 2.07 -10.02 0.89
C THR A 45 3.00 -11.11 0.38
N GLY A 46 4.17 -10.76 -0.16
CA GLY A 46 5.09 -11.68 -0.84
C GLY A 46 5.79 -12.75 0.02
N GLY A 47 5.56 -12.81 1.33
CA GLY A 47 6.23 -13.76 2.23
C GLY A 47 5.42 -14.19 3.45
N VAL A 48 4.10 -13.94 3.46
CA VAL A 48 3.22 -14.25 4.60
C VAL A 48 2.43 -15.51 4.28
N ALA A 49 2.32 -16.44 5.25
CA ALA A 49 1.51 -17.64 5.09
C ALA A 49 0.03 -17.27 4.84
N PRO A 50 -0.74 -18.06 4.06
CA PRO A 50 -2.14 -17.77 3.76
C PRO A 50 -2.98 -17.54 5.04
N GLU A 51 -2.67 -18.26 6.12
CA GLU A 51 -3.35 -18.18 7.41
C GLU A 51 -3.02 -16.88 8.18
N GLU A 52 -1.88 -16.25 7.90
CA GLU A 52 -1.39 -15.04 8.59
C GLU A 52 -1.64 -13.75 7.80
N THR A 53 -2.15 -13.85 6.57
CA THR A 53 -2.37 -12.71 5.67
C THR A 53 -3.32 -11.66 6.27
N GLY A 54 -4.32 -12.09 7.04
CA GLY A 54 -5.23 -11.18 7.74
C GLY A 54 -4.55 -10.36 8.84
N MET A 55 -3.65 -10.99 9.61
CA MET A 55 -2.85 -10.33 10.66
C MET A 55 -1.85 -9.35 10.04
N ALA A 56 -1.15 -9.77 8.97
CA ALA A 56 -0.20 -8.92 8.27
C ALA A 56 -0.87 -7.70 7.62
N SER A 57 -2.03 -7.88 6.97
CA SER A 57 -2.80 -6.79 6.38
C SER A 57 -3.33 -5.82 7.44
N GLY A 58 -3.82 -6.34 8.57
CA GLY A 58 -4.24 -5.54 9.72
C GLY A 58 -3.10 -4.69 10.30
N LEU A 59 -1.94 -5.30 10.54
CA LEU A 59 -0.75 -4.59 11.02
C LEU A 59 -0.28 -3.52 10.03
N LEU A 60 -0.26 -3.83 8.74
CA LEU A 60 0.10 -2.87 7.70
C LEU A 60 -0.90 -1.70 7.65
N ASN A 61 -2.19 -1.98 7.78
CA ASN A 61 -3.21 -0.94 7.78
C ASN A 61 -3.12 -0.04 9.01
N SER A 62 -2.95 -0.62 10.20
CA SER A 62 -2.73 0.14 11.43
C SER A 62 -1.45 0.97 11.35
N SER A 63 -0.38 0.40 10.81
CA SER A 63 0.89 1.12 10.59
C SER A 63 0.74 2.29 9.62
N ARG A 64 -0.03 2.12 8.53
CA ARG A 64 -0.35 3.20 7.59
C ARG A 64 -1.17 4.30 8.24
N GLN A 65 -2.17 3.95 9.04
CA GLN A 65 -3.01 4.94 9.73
C GLN A 65 -2.19 5.72 10.75
N LEU A 66 -1.38 5.04 11.57
CA LEU A 66 -0.47 5.66 12.53
C LEU A 66 0.59 6.53 11.84
N GLY A 67 1.18 6.06 10.74
CA GLY A 67 2.15 6.83 9.98
C GLY A 67 1.54 8.07 9.33
N GLY A 68 0.31 7.96 8.80
CA GLY A 68 -0.42 9.06 8.19
C GLY A 68 -0.77 10.15 9.20
N SER A 69 -1.26 9.78 10.39
CA SER A 69 -1.60 10.75 11.44
C SER A 69 -0.36 11.43 12.02
N LEU A 70 0.72 10.68 12.29
CA LEU A 70 1.98 11.23 12.77
C LEU A 70 2.63 12.16 11.74
N GLY A 71 2.67 11.75 10.47
CA GLY A 71 3.20 12.57 9.39
C GLY A 71 2.41 13.88 9.23
N LEU A 72 1.09 13.81 9.24
CA LEU A 72 0.23 15.00 9.18
C LEU A 72 0.45 15.92 10.38
N ALA A 73 0.55 15.38 11.60
CA ALA A 73 0.80 16.17 12.80
C ALA A 73 2.11 16.97 12.70
N VAL A 74 3.20 16.33 12.27
CA VAL A 74 4.48 17.00 12.05
C VAL A 74 4.36 18.11 11.02
N LEU A 75 3.70 17.85 9.89
CA LEU A 75 3.51 18.84 8.83
C LEU A 75 2.69 20.04 9.29
N VAL A 76 1.61 19.80 10.05
CA VAL A 76 0.78 20.86 10.62
C VAL A 76 1.58 21.69 11.62
N THR A 77 2.37 21.06 12.48
CA THR A 77 3.25 21.77 13.43
C THR A 77 4.26 22.64 12.71
N VAL A 78 4.92 22.13 11.67
CA VAL A 78 5.87 22.89 10.86
C VAL A 78 5.19 24.08 10.19
N ALA A 79 4.06 23.85 9.51
CA ALA A 79 3.30 24.91 8.84
C ALA A 79 2.90 26.01 9.84
N ALA A 80 2.32 25.63 10.99
CA ALA A 80 1.93 26.56 12.03
C ALA A 80 3.14 27.33 12.63
N SER A 81 4.26 26.65 12.84
CA SER A 81 5.48 27.27 13.37
C SER A 81 6.09 28.30 12.41
N ALA A 82 5.99 28.05 11.10
CA ALA A 82 6.51 28.94 10.06
C ALA A 82 5.57 30.12 9.77
N THR A 83 4.25 29.94 9.88
CA THR A 83 3.27 31.03 9.75
C THR A 83 3.33 32.02 10.93
N GLY A 84 3.67 31.57 12.14
CA GLY A 84 3.71 32.44 13.33
C GLY A 84 2.32 32.98 13.73
N GLU A 85 2.27 34.10 14.46
CA GLU A 85 1.00 34.75 14.86
C GLU A 85 0.43 35.68 13.77
N GLU A 86 1.23 36.01 12.75
CA GLU A 86 0.79 36.85 11.64
C GLU A 86 -0.16 36.10 10.70
N ARG A 87 -1.31 36.72 10.39
CA ARG A 87 -2.32 36.15 9.46
C ARG A 87 -2.35 36.86 8.10
N GLY A 88 -1.19 37.26 7.59
CA GLY A 88 -1.05 37.83 6.26
C GLY A 88 -1.00 36.76 5.16
N ARG A 89 -1.43 37.09 3.93
CA ARG A 89 -1.36 36.17 2.78
C ARG A 89 0.09 35.71 2.48
N GLY A 90 1.09 36.56 2.74
CA GLY A 90 2.52 36.22 2.64
C GLY A 90 2.95 35.18 3.68
N ALA A 91 2.70 35.44 4.97
CA ALA A 91 3.03 34.51 6.06
C ALA A 91 2.38 33.11 5.92
N LEU A 92 1.19 33.04 5.31
CA LEU A 92 0.56 31.76 4.97
C LEU A 92 1.29 31.05 3.83
N ALA A 93 1.71 31.77 2.78
CA ALA A 93 2.47 31.21 1.67
C ALA A 93 3.84 30.69 2.15
N ASP A 94 4.53 31.44 3.00
CA ASP A 94 5.78 31.03 3.68
C ASP A 94 5.59 29.74 4.48
N GLY A 95 4.50 29.65 5.25
CA GLY A 95 4.15 28.46 6.03
C GLY A 95 3.94 27.21 5.16
N TYR A 96 3.23 27.36 4.04
CA TYR A 96 3.06 26.27 3.06
C TYR A 96 4.38 25.90 2.36
N ALA A 97 5.20 26.90 1.99
CA ALA A 97 6.52 26.67 1.40
C ALA A 97 7.39 25.81 2.32
N ALA A 98 7.46 26.18 3.60
CA ALA A 98 8.20 25.45 4.62
C ALA A 98 7.67 24.01 4.80
N ALA A 99 6.34 23.83 4.86
CA ALA A 99 5.74 22.51 4.96
C ALA A 99 6.05 21.61 3.75
N PHE A 100 6.04 22.16 2.53
CA PHE A 100 6.43 21.43 1.32
C PHE A 100 7.91 21.10 1.29
N ALA A 101 8.79 22.00 1.74
CA ALA A 101 10.22 21.75 1.85
C ALA A 101 10.53 20.62 2.85
N VAL A 102 9.89 20.63 4.02
CA VAL A 102 10.01 19.54 5.00
C VAL A 102 9.47 18.24 4.44
N SER A 103 8.33 18.26 3.74
CA SER A 103 7.78 17.08 3.06
C SER A 103 8.77 16.49 2.06
N ALA A 104 9.42 17.34 1.25
CA ALA A 104 10.45 16.91 0.31
C ALA A 104 11.66 16.27 1.03
N GLY A 105 12.13 16.90 2.12
CA GLY A 105 13.21 16.36 2.96
C GLY A 105 12.87 15.00 3.58
N LEU A 106 11.66 14.84 4.13
CA LEU A 106 11.17 13.58 4.67
C LEU A 106 11.12 12.47 3.61
N LEU A 107 10.67 12.80 2.39
CA LEU A 107 10.64 11.84 1.28
C LEU A 107 12.06 11.42 0.85
N VAL A 108 13.02 12.34 0.84
CA VAL A 108 14.43 12.03 0.56
C VAL A 108 15.00 11.14 1.66
N ALA A 109 14.78 11.47 2.93
CA ALA A 109 15.23 10.66 4.06
C ALA A 109 14.64 9.24 4.01
N ALA A 110 13.35 9.12 3.71
CA ALA A 110 12.68 7.84 3.55
C ALA A 110 13.25 7.02 2.37
N ALA A 111 13.55 7.67 1.24
CA ALA A 111 14.19 7.01 0.09
C ALA A 111 15.59 6.51 0.42
N LEU A 112 16.40 7.31 1.12
CA LEU A 112 17.74 6.94 1.57
C LEU A 112 17.69 5.78 2.58
N ALA A 113 16.79 5.84 3.56
CA ALA A 113 16.58 4.75 4.52
C ALA A 113 16.18 3.46 3.79
N THR A 114 15.26 3.55 2.82
CA THR A 114 14.82 2.41 2.00
C THR A 114 15.98 1.82 1.20
N ALA A 115 16.81 2.65 0.56
CA ALA A 115 17.99 2.20 -0.18
C ALA A 115 19.03 1.54 0.74
N ALA A 116 19.32 2.14 1.89
CA ALA A 116 20.25 1.61 2.89
C ALA A 116 19.78 0.26 3.47
N LEU A 117 18.47 0.08 3.65
CA LEU A 117 17.87 -1.18 4.12
C LEU A 117 17.87 -2.26 3.02
N HIS A 118 17.62 -1.91 1.76
CA HIS A 118 17.67 -2.86 0.64
C HIS A 118 19.09 -3.35 0.36
N GLY A 119 20.11 -2.51 0.52
CA GLY A 119 21.51 -2.93 0.41
C GLY A 119 21.97 -3.93 1.49
N ARG A 120 21.16 -4.14 2.55
CA ARG A 120 21.45 -5.05 3.65
C ARG A 120 20.64 -6.36 3.59
N ARG A 121 19.71 -6.50 2.64
CA ARG A 121 18.95 -7.74 2.44
C ARG A 121 19.69 -8.64 1.45
N THR A 122 20.34 -9.66 1.99
CA THR A 122 20.79 -10.86 1.24
C THR A 122 19.59 -11.50 0.52
N PRO A 123 19.80 -12.12 -0.66
CA PRO A 123 18.72 -12.74 -1.45
C PRO A 123 17.86 -13.67 -0.59
N PRO A 124 16.52 -13.70 -0.79
CA PRO A 124 15.68 -14.73 -0.20
C PRO A 124 16.26 -16.08 -0.58
N ALA A 125 16.59 -16.88 0.44
CA ALA A 125 16.92 -18.28 0.25
C ALA A 125 15.79 -18.92 -0.58
N ASP A 126 16.18 -19.68 -1.60
CA ASP A 126 15.29 -20.49 -2.42
C ASP A 126 14.21 -21.11 -1.53
N THR A 127 12.95 -20.68 -1.71
CA THR A 127 11.82 -21.44 -1.18
C THR A 127 11.92 -22.82 -1.83
N PRO A 128 12.18 -23.91 -1.07
CA PRO A 128 12.13 -25.25 -1.63
C PRO A 128 10.76 -25.41 -2.26
N ALA A 129 10.73 -25.80 -3.54
CA ALA A 129 9.50 -26.08 -4.25
C ALA A 129 8.59 -26.92 -3.36
N THR A 130 7.45 -26.35 -2.94
CA THR A 130 6.35 -27.14 -2.39
C THR A 130 6.09 -28.25 -3.38
N PRO A 131 6.31 -29.53 -3.03
CA PRO A 131 6.02 -30.62 -3.95
C PRO A 131 4.55 -30.49 -4.36
N PRO A 132 4.22 -30.72 -5.64
CA PRO A 132 2.84 -30.66 -6.09
C PRO A 132 2.00 -31.51 -5.15
N ARG A 133 1.05 -30.86 -4.46
CA ARG A 133 0.05 -31.55 -3.65
C ARG A 133 -0.50 -32.65 -4.55
N PRO A 134 -0.35 -33.95 -4.18
CA PRO A 134 -0.87 -35.03 -5.00
C PRO A 134 -2.30 -34.69 -5.34
N ALA A 135 -2.58 -34.70 -6.63
CA ALA A 135 -3.87 -34.37 -7.18
C ALA A 135 -4.95 -34.97 -6.28
N GLU A 136 -5.89 -34.11 -5.89
CA GLU A 136 -7.20 -34.46 -5.39
C GLU A 136 -7.88 -35.31 -6.48
N THR A 137 -7.41 -36.55 -6.58
CA THR A 137 -7.82 -37.53 -7.56
C THR A 137 -8.77 -38.43 -6.81
N ALA A 138 -10.04 -38.30 -7.15
CA ALA A 138 -11.03 -39.36 -7.00
C ALA A 138 -11.42 -39.80 -5.58
N VAL A 139 -11.87 -38.87 -4.72
CA VAL A 139 -12.76 -39.25 -3.58
C VAL A 139 -14.19 -38.72 -3.75
N GLY A 140 -14.42 -37.69 -4.57
CA GLY A 140 -15.75 -37.10 -4.74
C GLY A 140 -16.68 -37.72 -5.79
N LYS A 141 -16.21 -38.63 -6.66
CA LYS A 141 -17.02 -39.14 -7.79
C LYS A 141 -17.47 -40.60 -7.69
N GLU A 142 -16.88 -41.42 -6.82
CA GLU A 142 -17.31 -42.82 -6.67
C GLU A 142 -18.43 -42.97 -5.63
N THR A 143 -18.40 -42.21 -4.53
CA THR A 143 -19.45 -42.28 -3.50
C THR A 143 -20.80 -41.77 -4.01
N SER A 144 -20.81 -40.76 -4.88
CA SER A 144 -22.06 -40.23 -5.45
C SER A 144 -22.62 -41.10 -6.58
N ARG A 145 -21.83 -42.01 -7.15
CA ARG A 145 -22.29 -42.94 -8.20
C ARG A 145 -22.94 -44.18 -7.58
N ASN A 146 -22.36 -44.75 -6.51
CA ASN A 146 -22.96 -45.90 -5.82
C ASN A 146 -24.22 -45.54 -5.04
N LEU A 147 -24.31 -44.32 -4.49
CA LEU A 147 -25.50 -43.90 -3.74
C LEU A 147 -26.74 -43.72 -4.64
N GLY A 148 -26.57 -43.52 -5.95
CA GLY A 148 -27.69 -43.47 -6.90
C GLY A 148 -28.30 -44.85 -7.18
N ASP A 149 -27.44 -45.85 -7.41
CA ASP A 149 -27.88 -47.21 -7.79
C ASP A 149 -28.53 -47.98 -6.61
N ASP A 150 -28.07 -47.75 -5.39
CA ASP A 150 -28.64 -48.38 -4.18
C ASP A 150 -30.04 -47.85 -3.83
N VAL A 151 -30.34 -46.60 -4.18
CA VAL A 151 -31.67 -46.00 -3.96
C VAL A 151 -32.68 -46.49 -5.00
N GLU A 152 -32.28 -46.62 -6.26
CA GLU A 152 -33.18 -47.09 -7.32
C GLU A 152 -33.57 -48.56 -7.14
N THR A 153 -32.62 -49.41 -6.69
CA THR A 153 -32.88 -50.83 -6.43
C THR A 153 -33.72 -51.10 -5.18
N GLY A 154 -33.68 -50.22 -4.17
CA GLY A 154 -34.54 -50.30 -2.98
C GLY A 154 -36.01 -49.94 -3.24
N VAL A 155 -36.27 -48.99 -4.14
CA VAL A 155 -37.61 -48.51 -4.46
C VAL A 155 -38.42 -49.56 -5.24
N SER A 156 -37.80 -50.29 -6.18
CA SER A 156 -38.51 -51.32 -6.96
C SER A 156 -38.95 -52.55 -6.14
N ARG A 157 -38.32 -52.85 -4.99
CA ARG A 157 -38.76 -53.97 -4.13
C ARG A 157 -39.96 -53.65 -3.25
N SER A 158 -40.28 -52.37 -3.03
CA SER A 158 -41.36 -51.95 -2.12
C SER A 158 -42.76 -52.00 -2.76
N THR A 159 -42.87 -52.13 -4.08
CA THR A 159 -44.16 -52.03 -4.80
C THR A 159 -44.71 -53.39 -5.25
N GLN A 160 -44.05 -54.50 -4.91
CA GLN A 160 -44.46 -55.84 -5.32
C GLN A 160 -44.58 -56.83 -4.14
N GLY A 161 -45.28 -56.41 -3.08
CA GLY A 161 -45.67 -57.22 -1.93
C GLY A 161 -47.07 -56.87 -1.46
#